data_AF-A0A7Y3U5C6-F1
#
_entry.id   AF-A0A7Y3U5C6-F1
#
_cell.length_a   1.000
_cell.length_b   1.000
_cell.length_c   1.000
_cell.angle_alpha   90.00
_cell.angle_beta   90.00
_cell.angle_gamma   90.00
#
_symmetry.space_group_name_H-M   'P 1'
#
loop_
_entity.id
_entity.type
_entity.pdbx_description
1 polymer ?
#
loop_
_entity_poly.entity_id
_entity_poly.type
_entity_poly.pdbx_seq_one_letter_code
_entity_poly.pdbx_strand_id
1 'polypeptide(L)'
;MKRYKINGWKFCLIHIFGYFIFCGVPNSLADEKKKYEPIVHGVMIVSMDIPLLETIGKRINIEVVIGNERTTKVTTILTVDCPTSNQLIGREAETLDGLSSKKIVYSWDTSGLKEDTYTIRAELEKVPGETYVDDNIRQVNIFMVP
;
A
#
# COMPACT_ATOMS: atom_id res chain seq x y z
N MET A 1 -5.48 78.27 -38.05
CA MET A 1 -5.52 76.82 -38.35
C MET A 1 -4.77 76.13 -37.23
N LYS A 2 -5.34 75.29 -36.34
CA LYS A 2 -6.69 74.68 -36.26
C LYS A 2 -7.45 75.17 -35.00
N ARG A 3 -8.78 75.04 -34.99
CA ARG A 3 -9.66 75.18 -33.79
C ARG A 3 -9.98 73.79 -33.22
N TYR A 4 -10.38 73.69 -31.95
CA TYR A 4 -11.52 72.91 -31.39
C TYR A 4 -11.44 73.03 -29.85
N LYS A 5 -12.09 74.04 -29.24
CA LYS A 5 -13.48 74.02 -28.69
C LYS A 5 -13.77 72.89 -27.69
N ILE A 6 -13.79 73.27 -26.41
CA ILE A 6 -14.34 72.50 -25.27
C ILE A 6 -15.75 73.03 -25.00
N ASN A 7 -16.73 72.13 -24.80
CA ASN A 7 -18.05 72.33 -24.18
C ASN A 7 -18.30 71.02 -23.40
N GLY A 8 -18.66 71.00 -22.11
CA GLY A 8 -19.96 71.45 -21.56
C GLY A 8 -21.02 70.35 -21.80
N TRP A 9 -21.81 69.84 -20.85
CA TRP A 9 -22.22 70.32 -19.52
C TRP A 9 -23.12 69.24 -18.89
N LYS A 10 -23.10 69.04 -17.56
CA LYS A 10 -24.29 68.99 -16.65
C LYS A 10 -23.94 68.42 -15.26
N PHE A 11 -24.37 69.14 -14.23
CA PHE A 11 -24.48 68.63 -12.85
C PHE A 11 -25.79 67.84 -12.70
N CYS A 12 -25.77 66.76 -11.90
CA CYS A 12 -26.95 66.24 -11.23
C CYS A 12 -26.52 65.53 -9.93
N LEU A 13 -27.31 65.67 -8.87
CA LEU A 13 -26.92 65.37 -7.48
C LEU A 13 -27.96 64.41 -6.88
N ILE A 14 -27.61 63.12 -6.69
CA ILE A 14 -28.45 62.13 -6.00
C ILE A 14 -27.54 61.20 -5.17
N HIS A 15 -27.82 61.07 -3.87
CA HIS A 15 -27.24 60.05 -2.98
C HIS A 15 -27.78 58.65 -3.31
N ILE A 16 -26.99 57.60 -3.05
CA ILE A 16 -27.47 56.37 -2.40
C ILE A 16 -26.27 55.58 -1.82
N PHE A 17 -26.48 55.02 -0.64
CA PHE A 17 -25.60 54.11 0.10
C PHE A 17 -25.34 52.80 -0.69
N GLY A 18 -24.13 52.24 -0.69
CA GLY A 18 -23.92 50.91 -1.27
C GLY A 18 -22.49 50.36 -1.31
N TYR A 19 -22.21 49.43 -0.38
CA TYR A 19 -21.20 48.37 -0.43
C TYR A 19 -19.70 48.69 -0.65
N PHE A 20 -18.92 48.46 0.41
CA PHE A 20 -17.48 48.21 0.40
C PHE A 20 -17.15 46.88 -0.33
N ILE A 21 -16.82 46.93 -1.62
CA ILE A 21 -16.10 45.89 -2.39
C ILE A 21 -15.40 46.69 -3.53
N PHE A 22 -14.10 46.62 -3.85
CA PHE A 22 -13.07 45.59 -3.72
C PHE A 22 -11.70 46.29 -3.70
N CYS A 23 -10.77 45.93 -2.81
CA CYS A 23 -9.34 46.24 -3.02
C CYS A 23 -8.47 45.32 -2.18
N GLY A 24 -8.09 44.18 -2.78
CA GLY A 24 -6.95 43.36 -2.36
C GLY A 24 -6.88 42.98 -0.88
N VAL A 25 -7.58 41.91 -0.49
CA VAL A 25 -6.96 40.99 0.47
C VAL A 25 -5.65 40.52 -0.19
N PRO A 26 -4.45 40.80 0.34
CA PRO A 26 -3.26 40.15 -0.16
C PRO A 26 -3.43 38.65 0.12
N ASN A 27 -3.38 37.83 -0.93
CA ASN A 27 -3.47 36.37 -0.81
C ASN A 27 -2.21 35.81 -0.13
N SER A 28 -2.07 36.03 1.17
CA SER A 28 -1.02 35.47 2.04
C SER A 28 -1.45 34.15 2.70
N LEU A 29 -2.65 33.65 2.38
CA LEU A 29 -3.14 32.30 2.67
C LEU A 29 -3.19 31.45 1.39
N ALA A 30 -2.17 31.57 0.54
CA ALA A 30 -2.07 30.86 -0.74
C ALA A 30 -0.65 30.31 -1.02
N ASP A 31 0.09 29.95 0.03
CA ASP A 31 1.15 28.93 -0.06
C ASP A 31 1.09 28.01 1.18
N GLU A 32 -0.13 27.52 1.48
CA GLU A 32 -0.26 26.28 2.24
C GLU A 32 0.26 25.14 1.34
N LYS A 33 1.56 24.88 1.41
CA LYS A 33 2.17 23.71 0.78
C LYS A 33 1.57 22.47 1.40
N LYS A 34 0.56 21.88 0.75
CA LYS A 34 0.11 20.52 1.02
C LYS A 34 1.27 19.54 0.79
N LYS A 35 2.04 19.29 1.85
CA LYS A 35 3.15 18.36 1.89
C LYS A 35 2.69 17.01 2.44
N TYR A 36 1.93 16.27 1.64
CA TYR A 36 1.57 14.87 1.87
C TYR A 36 1.11 14.26 0.53
N GLU A 37 1.32 12.99 0.19
CA GLU A 37 1.75 11.83 1.00
C GLU A 37 2.65 10.87 0.16
N PRO A 38 3.66 10.21 0.74
CA PRO A 38 4.42 9.15 0.06
C PRO A 38 3.81 7.76 0.34
N ILE A 39 2.89 7.29 -0.50
CA ILE A 39 2.34 5.92 -0.38
C ILE A 39 3.10 4.96 -1.31
N VAL A 40 3.97 4.08 -0.76
CA VAL A 40 4.66 2.93 -1.41
C VAL A 40 5.10 1.92 -0.31
N HIS A 41 4.59 0.71 -0.10
CA HIS A 41 3.60 -0.12 -0.81
C HIS A 41 4.06 -0.59 -2.20
N GLY A 42 4.48 -1.86 -2.30
CA GLY A 42 5.06 -2.49 -3.49
C GLY A 42 4.49 -3.88 -3.72
N VAL A 43 5.10 -4.92 -3.15
CA VAL A 43 4.49 -6.25 -3.01
C VAL A 43 3.95 -6.44 -1.58
N MET A 44 3.10 -7.44 -1.35
CA MET A 44 2.60 -7.76 -0.01
C MET A 44 2.07 -9.20 0.11
N ILE A 45 2.07 -9.76 1.33
CA ILE A 45 1.32 -10.97 1.67
C ILE A 45 -0.13 -10.59 2.00
N VAL A 46 -1.02 -10.69 1.00
CA VAL A 46 -2.46 -10.41 1.13
C VAL A 46 -3.11 -11.38 2.13
N SER A 47 -2.78 -12.67 2.03
CA SER A 47 -3.23 -13.67 2.99
C SER A 47 -2.30 -14.89 3.04
N MET A 48 -2.46 -15.65 4.12
CA MET A 48 -1.81 -16.93 4.36
C MET A 48 -2.81 -17.77 5.15
N ASP A 49 -3.25 -18.88 4.57
CA ASP A 49 -4.21 -19.81 5.16
C ASP A 49 -3.54 -21.14 5.47
N ILE A 50 -3.80 -21.64 6.67
CA ILE A 50 -3.26 -22.87 7.25
C ILE A 50 -4.16 -23.29 8.41
N PRO A 51 -4.41 -24.59 8.63
CA PRO A 51 -5.11 -25.06 9.83
C PRO A 51 -4.46 -24.59 11.13
N LEU A 52 -5.26 -24.35 12.17
CA LEU A 52 -4.75 -24.03 13.51
C LEU A 52 -4.34 -25.28 14.32
N LEU A 53 -4.78 -26.46 13.88
CA LEU A 53 -4.56 -27.75 14.53
C LEU A 53 -4.46 -28.86 13.47
N GLU A 54 -3.38 -29.65 13.48
CA GLU A 54 -3.24 -30.83 12.62
C GLU A 54 -2.48 -31.99 13.29
N THR A 55 -2.59 -33.16 12.67
CA THR A 55 -1.88 -34.39 13.08
C THR A 55 -0.48 -34.46 12.46
N ILE A 56 0.51 -34.81 13.26
CA ILE A 56 1.90 -35.03 12.83
C ILE A 56 1.99 -36.14 11.76
N GLY A 57 2.91 -35.98 10.81
CA GLY A 57 3.12 -36.92 9.70
C GLY A 57 2.17 -36.74 8.51
N LYS A 58 1.23 -35.79 8.58
CA LYS A 58 0.47 -35.33 7.40
C LYS A 58 1.30 -34.34 6.58
N ARG A 59 0.97 -34.23 5.29
CA ARG A 59 1.33 -33.06 4.49
C ARG A 59 0.25 -32.00 4.62
N ILE A 60 0.67 -30.79 4.99
CA ILE A 60 -0.22 -29.65 5.20
C ILE A 60 -0.07 -28.69 4.04
N ASN A 61 -1.19 -28.30 3.44
CA ASN A 61 -1.20 -27.27 2.41
C ASN A 61 -1.20 -25.90 3.08
N ILE A 62 -0.31 -25.02 2.62
CA ILE A 62 -0.22 -23.62 3.04
C ILE A 62 -0.56 -22.79 1.81
N GLU A 63 -1.71 -22.12 1.84
CA GLU A 63 -2.13 -21.24 0.74
C GLU A 63 -1.66 -19.81 1.05
N VAL A 64 -0.78 -19.25 0.22
CA VAL A 64 -0.32 -17.87 0.32
C VAL A 64 -0.88 -17.08 -0.84
N VAL A 65 -1.53 -15.95 -0.58
CA VAL A 65 -1.91 -14.97 -1.60
C VAL A 65 -0.97 -13.78 -1.49
N ILE A 66 -0.23 -13.52 -2.56
CA ILE A 66 0.67 -12.38 -2.69
C ILE A 66 0.06 -11.34 -3.64
N GLY A 67 0.33 -10.06 -3.40
CA GLY A 67 -0.21 -8.94 -4.17
C GLY A 67 0.89 -8.02 -4.70
N ASN A 68 0.61 -7.36 -5.83
CA ASN A 68 1.35 -6.21 -6.33
C ASN A 68 0.44 -4.99 -6.25
N GLU A 69 0.80 -4.03 -5.41
CA GLU A 69 0.02 -2.84 -5.15
C GLU A 69 0.22 -1.75 -6.20
N ARG A 70 1.13 -1.94 -7.15
CA ARG A 70 1.53 -0.93 -8.13
C ARG A 70 1.07 -1.32 -9.53
N THR A 71 0.91 -0.33 -10.39
CA THR A 71 0.49 -0.52 -11.79
C THR A 71 1.60 -1.09 -12.68
N THR A 72 2.85 -1.06 -12.21
CA THR A 72 4.02 -1.64 -12.88
C THR A 72 4.15 -3.12 -12.55
N LYS A 73 4.49 -3.93 -13.57
CA LYS A 73 4.93 -5.32 -13.36
C LYS A 73 6.15 -5.35 -12.44
N VAL A 74 6.19 -6.31 -11.52
CA VAL A 74 7.29 -6.47 -10.57
C VAL A 74 7.64 -7.96 -10.41
N THR A 75 8.89 -8.22 -10.06
CA THR A 75 9.37 -9.55 -9.66
C THR A 75 9.92 -9.46 -8.24
N THR A 76 9.53 -10.40 -7.39
CA THR A 76 9.97 -10.57 -6.00
C THR A 76 10.31 -12.05 -5.76
N ILE A 77 10.83 -12.41 -4.60
CA ILE A 77 11.00 -13.79 -4.17
C ILE A 77 10.14 -14.04 -2.95
N LEU A 78 9.25 -15.02 -3.03
CA LEU A 78 8.51 -15.53 -1.89
C LEU A 78 9.33 -16.63 -1.23
N THR A 79 9.55 -16.51 0.08
CA THR A 79 10.10 -17.56 0.94
C THR A 79 9.04 -17.96 1.97
N VAL A 80 8.80 -19.26 2.13
CA VAL A 80 7.94 -19.81 3.19
C VAL A 80 8.76 -20.81 4.00
N ASP A 81 8.79 -20.63 5.31
CA ASP A 81 9.59 -21.45 6.22
C ASP A 81 8.90 -21.63 7.58
N CYS A 82 9.39 -22.59 8.36
CA CYS A 82 9.02 -22.78 9.75
C CYS A 82 10.24 -22.50 10.65
N PRO A 83 10.35 -21.30 11.24
CA PRO A 83 11.47 -20.97 12.13
C PRO A 83 11.58 -21.89 13.36
N THR A 84 10.46 -22.41 13.87
CA THR A 84 10.46 -23.33 15.03
C THR A 84 11.19 -24.64 14.74
N SER A 85 11.01 -25.21 13.54
CA SER A 85 11.66 -26.46 13.12
C SER A 85 12.92 -26.25 12.25
N ASN A 86 13.22 -25.00 11.87
CA ASN A 86 14.23 -24.62 10.88
C ASN A 86 14.02 -25.29 9.51
N GLN A 87 12.77 -25.60 9.14
CA GLN A 87 12.44 -26.18 7.83
C GLN A 87 12.14 -25.07 6.81
N LEU A 88 12.86 -25.08 5.68
CA LEU A 88 12.42 -24.37 4.47
C LEU A 88 11.28 -25.17 3.83
N ILE A 89 10.15 -24.50 3.57
CA ILE A 89 8.94 -25.13 3.01
C ILE A 89 8.85 -24.83 1.51
N GLY A 90 9.20 -23.61 1.10
CA GLY A 90 9.21 -23.20 -0.30
C GLY A 90 9.99 -21.91 -0.51
N ARG A 91 10.57 -21.75 -1.69
CA ARG A 91 11.16 -20.48 -2.14
C ARG A 91 11.15 -20.37 -3.65
N GLU A 92 10.46 -19.38 -4.20
CA GLU A 92 10.38 -19.17 -5.65
C GLU A 92 10.31 -17.69 -6.03
N ALA A 93 10.77 -17.37 -7.25
CA ALA A 93 10.71 -16.03 -7.80
C ALA A 93 9.37 -15.82 -8.50
N GLU A 94 8.62 -14.81 -8.06
CA GLU A 94 7.26 -14.53 -8.52
C GLU A 94 7.19 -13.22 -9.29
N THR A 95 6.55 -13.26 -10.45
CA THR A 95 6.32 -12.07 -11.29
C THR A 95 4.83 -11.75 -11.33
N LEU A 96 4.49 -10.57 -10.83
CA LEU A 96 3.12 -10.09 -10.71
C LEU A 96 2.88 -8.97 -11.72
N ASP A 97 1.78 -9.06 -12.45
CA ASP A 97 1.26 -7.94 -13.25
C ASP A 97 0.81 -6.79 -12.33
N GLY A 98 0.65 -5.60 -12.90
CA GLY A 98 0.24 -4.43 -12.13
C GLY A 98 -1.17 -4.61 -11.52
N LEU A 99 -1.33 -4.22 -10.25
CA LEU A 99 -2.59 -4.33 -9.49
C LEU A 99 -3.18 -5.76 -9.47
N SER A 100 -2.31 -6.78 -9.51
CA SER A 100 -2.70 -8.19 -9.52
C SER A 100 -2.34 -8.90 -8.21
N SER A 101 -2.99 -10.04 -7.96
CA SER A 101 -2.59 -10.99 -6.93
C SER A 101 -2.40 -12.39 -7.51
N LYS A 102 -1.56 -13.20 -6.86
CA LYS A 102 -1.33 -14.60 -7.20
C LYS A 102 -1.51 -15.46 -5.95
N LYS A 103 -2.17 -16.62 -6.10
CA LYS A 103 -2.21 -17.66 -5.07
C LYS A 103 -1.12 -18.70 -5.36
N ILE A 104 -0.31 -18.99 -4.34
CA ILE A 104 0.71 -20.03 -4.31
C ILE A 104 0.27 -21.05 -3.24
N VAL A 105 0.50 -22.34 -3.48
CA VAL A 105 0.21 -23.40 -2.51
C VAL A 105 1.45 -24.24 -2.29
N TYR A 106 1.97 -24.22 -1.07
CA TYR A 106 3.08 -25.09 -0.67
C TYR A 106 2.55 -26.31 0.10
N SER A 107 3.31 -27.40 0.07
CA SER A 107 3.02 -28.61 0.84
C SER A 107 4.14 -28.83 1.86
N TRP A 108 3.83 -28.63 3.14
CA TRP A 108 4.77 -28.80 4.24
C TRP A 108 4.72 -30.23 4.77
N ASP A 109 5.89 -30.87 4.84
CA ASP A 109 6.05 -32.21 5.38
C ASP A 109 6.30 -32.14 6.90
N THR A 110 5.32 -32.60 7.69
CA THR A 110 5.38 -32.63 9.16
C THR A 110 5.97 -33.94 9.71
N SER A 111 6.50 -34.82 8.85
CA SER A 111 7.12 -36.07 9.28
C SER A 111 8.32 -35.83 10.21
N GLY A 112 8.31 -36.47 11.38
CA GLY A 112 9.37 -36.35 12.37
C GLY A 112 9.27 -35.10 13.28
N LEU A 113 8.23 -34.29 13.14
CA LEU A 113 7.89 -33.27 14.13
C LEU A 113 7.37 -33.89 15.43
N LYS A 114 7.20 -33.06 16.46
CA LYS A 114 6.69 -33.44 17.78
C LYS A 114 5.44 -32.61 18.10
N GLU A 115 4.73 -32.99 19.16
CA GLU A 115 3.64 -32.17 19.70
C GLU A 115 4.21 -30.84 20.21
N ASP A 116 3.90 -29.75 19.51
CA ASP A 116 4.33 -28.37 19.84
C ASP A 116 3.52 -27.35 19.00
N THR A 117 3.69 -26.07 19.28
CA THR A 117 3.23 -24.98 18.42
C THR A 117 4.32 -24.57 17.45
N TYR A 118 4.04 -24.69 16.15
CA TYR A 118 4.95 -24.30 15.07
C TYR A 118 4.52 -22.97 14.48
N THR A 119 5.46 -22.03 14.34
CA THR A 119 5.23 -20.80 13.58
C THR A 119 5.61 -21.05 12.14
N ILE A 120 4.69 -20.77 11.21
CA ILE A 120 4.97 -20.72 9.78
C ILE A 120 5.05 -19.26 9.38
N ARG A 121 6.10 -18.89 8.65
CA ARG A 121 6.36 -17.55 8.15
C ARG A 121 6.31 -17.57 6.63
N ALA A 122 5.68 -16.57 6.04
CA ALA A 122 5.85 -16.18 4.65
C ALA A 122 6.53 -14.81 4.60
N GLU A 123 7.51 -14.65 3.72
CA GLU A 123 8.31 -13.43 3.56
C GLU A 123 8.56 -13.15 2.08
N LEU A 124 8.30 -11.92 1.64
CA LEU A 124 8.61 -11.41 0.31
C LEU A 124 9.90 -10.58 0.34
N GLU A 125 10.80 -10.84 -0.61
CA GLU A 125 11.97 -9.99 -0.80
C GLU A 125 11.56 -8.60 -1.30
N LYS A 126 12.06 -7.59 -0.59
CA LYS A 126 11.82 -6.17 -0.84
C LYS A 126 12.10 -5.80 -2.31
N VAL A 127 11.15 -5.15 -2.96
CA VAL A 127 11.31 -4.70 -4.35
C VAL A 127 11.95 -3.29 -4.46
N PRO A 128 12.66 -2.96 -5.56
CA PRO A 128 13.30 -1.66 -5.70
C PRO A 128 12.33 -0.48 -5.59
N GLY A 129 12.62 0.47 -4.70
CA GLY A 129 11.79 1.66 -4.47
C GLY A 129 10.66 1.49 -3.45
N GLU A 130 10.42 0.28 -2.95
CA GLU A 130 9.46 0.03 -1.87
C GLU A 130 9.88 0.73 -0.56
N THR A 131 8.93 1.38 0.14
CA THR A 131 9.22 2.09 1.40
C THR A 131 8.47 1.56 2.63
N TYR A 132 7.38 0.84 2.41
CA TYR A 132 6.64 0.07 3.40
C TYR A 132 6.91 -1.42 3.11
N VAL A 133 7.34 -2.16 4.14
CA VAL A 133 7.79 -3.56 4.02
C VAL A 133 7.23 -4.44 5.15
N ASP A 134 6.38 -3.89 6.02
CA ASP A 134 5.83 -4.62 7.17
C ASP A 134 4.76 -5.65 6.72
N ASP A 135 4.17 -5.42 5.55
CA ASP A 135 3.23 -6.29 4.82
C ASP A 135 3.92 -7.34 3.93
N ASN A 136 5.24 -7.27 3.77
CA ASN A 136 6.01 -8.35 3.11
C ASN A 136 6.12 -9.60 3.98
N ILE A 137 5.80 -9.54 5.27
CA ILE A 137 5.95 -10.66 6.21
C ILE A 137 4.60 -11.00 6.84
N ARG A 138 4.26 -12.30 6.85
CA ARG A 138 3.11 -12.83 7.60
C ARG A 138 3.50 -14.07 8.37
N GLN A 139 2.97 -14.22 9.58
CA GLN A 139 3.18 -15.39 10.42
C GLN A 139 1.85 -15.96 10.90
N VAL A 140 1.75 -17.28 10.96
CA VAL A 140 0.61 -18.01 11.54
C VAL A 140 1.16 -19.15 12.40
N ASN A 141 0.53 -19.40 13.54
CA ASN A 141 0.85 -20.52 14.41
C ASN A 141 -0.10 -21.68 14.17
N ILE A 142 0.43 -22.89 14.16
CA ILE A 142 -0.31 -24.15 14.08
C ILE A 142 0.12 -25.06 15.23
N PHE A 143 -0.85 -25.62 15.96
CA PHE A 143 -0.58 -26.63 16.98
C PHE A 143 -0.56 -28.02 16.36
N MET A 144 0.48 -28.79 16.64
CA MET A 144 0.63 -30.17 16.18
C MET A 144 0.26 -31.13 17.29
N VAL A 145 -0.53 -32.15 16.97
CA VAL A 145 -0.86 -33.26 17.87
C VAL A 145 -0.42 -34.62 17.28
N PRO A 146 -0.15 -35.63 18.13
CA PRO A 146 0.17 -37.00 17.70
C PRO A 146 -0.91 -37.66 16.82
#